data_AF-A0A7K8RXF4-F1
#
_entry.id   AF-A0A7K8RXF4-F1
#
_cell.length_a   1.000
_cell.length_b   1.000
_cell.length_c   1.000
_cell.angle_alpha   90.00
_cell.angle_beta   90.00
_cell.angle_gamma   90.00
#
_symmetry.space_group_name_H-M   'P 1'
#
loop_
_entity.id
_entity.type
_entity.pdbx_description
1 polymer ?
#
loop_
_entity_poly.entity_id
_entity_poly.type
_entity_poly.pdbx_seq_one_letter_code
_entity_poly.pdbx_strand_id
1 'polypeptide(L)'
;ILLLIRNPKDVATSYYHFSNGVATVPSYESWDDFFTDFMAKKTAWGCYLEYLFEWNKYADKENIMTITYEEVKENPALSVKNIATFFGIPLTEEQLQLVVERSSFQSMKKNSDKTHGSFGNILFRKGGVSDWKNLFTEDQSKKMDKAFEEHIAGTKLGKKLKYDLYCKA
;
A
#
# COMPACT_ATOMS: atom_id res chain seq x y z
N ILE A 1 -0.07 8.61 15.47
CA ILE A 1 -0.26 7.43 14.60
C ILE A 1 0.13 7.81 13.19
N LEU A 2 1.00 7.03 12.55
CA LEU A 2 1.27 7.17 11.11
C LEU A 2 0.44 6.11 10.38
N LEU A 3 -0.51 6.56 9.56
CA LEU A 3 -1.38 5.72 8.74
C LEU A 3 -0.83 5.68 7.31
N LEU A 4 -0.21 4.56 6.94
CA LEU A 4 0.21 4.31 5.56
C LEU A 4 -0.94 3.67 4.78
N ILE A 5 -1.35 4.31 3.69
CA ILE A 5 -2.33 3.77 2.75
C ILE A 5 -1.72 3.63 1.36
N ARG A 6 -2.37 2.87 0.48
CA ARG A 6 -1.88 2.59 -0.87
C ARG A 6 -3.06 2.46 -1.81
N ASN A 7 -2.85 2.73 -3.09
CA ASN A 7 -3.88 2.51 -4.09
C ASN A 7 -4.43 1.06 -4.04
N PRO A 8 -5.76 0.85 -4.06
CA PRO A 8 -6.36 -0.44 -3.73
C PRO A 8 -6.08 -1.51 -4.79
N LYS A 9 -5.83 -1.14 -6.04
CA LYS A 9 -5.50 -2.10 -7.11
C LYS A 9 -4.13 -2.74 -6.89
N ASP A 10 -3.13 -1.95 -6.52
CA ASP A 10 -1.83 -2.51 -6.14
C ASP A 10 -1.86 -3.24 -4.80
N VAL A 11 -2.74 -2.84 -3.86
CA VAL A 11 -2.96 -3.60 -2.61
C VAL A 11 -3.45 -5.00 -2.95
N ALA A 12 -4.49 -5.12 -3.78
CA ALA A 12 -5.00 -6.41 -4.23
C ALA A 12 -3.90 -7.25 -4.93
N THR A 13 -3.12 -6.63 -5.82
CA THR A 13 -2.01 -7.27 -6.54
C THR A 13 -0.92 -7.78 -5.59
N SER A 14 -0.51 -6.94 -4.64
CA SER A 14 0.49 -7.32 -3.65
C SER A 14 -0.03 -8.42 -2.72
N TYR A 15 -1.32 -8.37 -2.38
CA TYR A 15 -1.93 -9.32 -1.49
C TYR A 15 -2.09 -10.69 -2.15
N TYR A 16 -2.50 -10.77 -3.41
CA TYR A 16 -2.50 -12.03 -4.17
C TYR A 16 -1.15 -12.76 -4.11
N HIS A 17 -0.05 -12.03 -4.37
CA HIS A 17 1.28 -12.62 -4.29
C HIS A 17 1.70 -13.00 -2.87
N PHE A 18 1.30 -12.21 -1.86
CA PHE A 18 1.54 -12.54 -0.46
C PHE A 18 0.81 -13.83 -0.07
N SER A 19 -0.47 -13.96 -0.41
CA SER A 19 -1.29 -15.14 -0.14
C SER A 19 -0.69 -16.41 -0.76
N ASN A 20 -0.12 -16.31 -1.95
CA ASN A 20 0.52 -17.43 -2.62
C ASN A 20 1.96 -17.69 -2.18
N GLY A 21 2.54 -16.83 -1.34
CA GLY A 21 3.87 -16.99 -0.78
C GLY A 21 3.89 -17.39 0.70
N VAL A 22 2.78 -17.26 1.42
CA VAL A 22 2.73 -17.45 2.88
C VAL A 22 1.68 -18.49 3.27
N ALA A 23 2.12 -19.57 3.92
CA ALA A 23 1.26 -20.71 4.28
C ALA A 23 0.21 -20.43 5.36
N THR A 24 0.26 -19.29 6.04
CA THR A 24 -0.68 -18.95 7.12
C THR A 24 -1.98 -18.31 6.64
N VAL A 25 -2.12 -18.08 5.34
CA VAL A 25 -3.35 -17.56 4.72
C VAL A 25 -3.73 -18.45 3.53
N PRO A 26 -5.01 -18.51 3.14
CA PRO A 26 -5.42 -19.25 1.95
C PRO A 26 -4.65 -18.80 0.72
N SER A 27 -4.07 -19.76 -0.01
CA SER A 27 -3.53 -19.56 -1.35
C SER A 27 -4.64 -19.64 -2.40
N TYR A 28 -4.39 -19.05 -3.56
CA TYR A 28 -5.32 -18.98 -4.68
C TYR A 28 -4.66 -19.58 -5.93
N GLU A 29 -5.40 -20.42 -6.65
CA GLU A 29 -4.93 -21.04 -7.90
C GLU A 29 -4.81 -20.02 -9.03
N SER A 30 -5.73 -19.04 -9.07
CA SER A 30 -5.73 -17.98 -10.06
C SER A 30 -5.94 -16.59 -9.45
N TRP A 31 -5.59 -15.57 -10.22
CA TRP A 31 -5.91 -14.17 -9.89
C TRP A 31 -7.42 -13.93 -9.82
N ASP A 32 -8.20 -14.58 -10.69
CA ASP A 32 -9.66 -14.37 -10.76
C ASP A 32 -10.37 -14.89 -9.50
N ASP A 33 -9.91 -16.02 -8.95
CA ASP A 33 -10.41 -16.56 -7.68
C ASP A 33 -10.08 -15.60 -6.53
N PHE A 34 -8.84 -15.13 -6.47
CA PHE A 34 -8.42 -14.14 -5.48
C PHE A 34 -9.24 -12.86 -5.58
N PHE A 35 -9.39 -12.31 -6.78
CA PHE A 35 -10.11 -11.06 -6.99
C PHE A 35 -11.58 -11.19 -6.59
N THR A 36 -12.20 -12.33 -6.91
CA THR A 36 -13.58 -12.63 -6.50
C THR A 36 -13.73 -12.59 -4.98
N ASP A 37 -12.84 -13.25 -4.25
CA ASP A 37 -12.86 -13.27 -2.79
C ASP A 37 -12.49 -11.92 -2.17
N PHE A 38 -11.53 -11.20 -2.75
CA PHE A 38 -11.13 -9.85 -2.32
C PHE A 38 -12.32 -8.88 -2.40
N MET A 39 -13.04 -8.89 -3.52
CA MET A 39 -14.25 -8.07 -3.71
C MET A 39 -15.42 -8.54 -2.85
N ALA A 40 -15.51 -9.85 -2.57
CA ALA A 40 -16.51 -10.44 -1.67
C ALA A 40 -16.15 -10.31 -0.18
N LYS A 41 -15.05 -9.63 0.17
CA LYS A 41 -14.59 -9.41 1.56
C LYS A 41 -14.22 -10.69 2.30
N LYS A 42 -13.82 -11.74 1.56
CA LYS A 42 -13.48 -13.08 2.08
C LYS A 42 -11.99 -13.29 2.31
N THR A 43 -11.15 -12.36 1.90
CA THR A 43 -9.72 -12.39 2.20
C THR A 43 -9.46 -12.16 3.69
N ALA A 44 -8.29 -12.60 4.18
CA ALA A 44 -7.89 -12.30 5.55
C ALA A 44 -7.86 -10.77 5.79
N TRP A 45 -8.20 -10.36 7.02
CA TRP A 45 -8.36 -8.97 7.44
C TRP A 45 -9.50 -8.17 6.78
N GLY A 46 -10.36 -8.81 5.96
CA GLY A 46 -11.60 -8.22 5.47
C GLY A 46 -11.41 -7.26 4.29
N CYS A 47 -12.26 -6.22 4.21
CA CYS A 47 -12.33 -5.31 3.07
C CYS A 47 -11.44 -4.08 3.24
N TYR A 48 -10.50 -3.88 2.31
CA TYR A 48 -9.62 -2.72 2.34
C TYR A 48 -10.34 -1.36 2.20
N LEU A 49 -11.41 -1.30 1.40
CA LEU A 49 -12.18 -0.06 1.24
C LEU A 49 -12.95 0.31 2.52
N GLU A 50 -13.48 -0.68 3.24
CA GLU A 50 -14.08 -0.46 4.56
C GLU A 50 -13.04 -0.03 5.59
N TYR A 51 -11.85 -0.64 5.57
CA TYR A 51 -10.73 -0.19 6.40
C TYR A 51 -10.39 1.28 6.17
N LEU A 52 -10.31 1.72 4.90
CA LEU A 52 -10.09 3.14 4.59
C LEU A 52 -11.26 4.01 5.06
N PHE A 53 -12.50 3.56 4.90
CA PHE A 53 -13.67 4.30 5.34
C PHE A 53 -13.69 4.51 6.85
N GLU A 54 -13.36 3.48 7.62
CA GLU A 54 -13.27 3.55 9.07
C GLU A 54 -12.14 4.48 9.52
N TRP A 55 -10.95 4.40 8.92
CA TRP A 55 -9.85 5.30 9.24
C TRP A 55 -10.10 6.75 8.83
N ASN A 56 -10.91 6.97 7.77
CA ASN A 56 -11.24 8.31 7.33
C ASN A 56 -11.96 9.13 8.42
N LYS A 57 -12.68 8.48 9.34
CA LYS A 57 -13.32 9.14 10.51
C LYS A 57 -12.33 9.87 11.40
N TYR A 58 -11.04 9.52 11.32
CA TYR A 58 -9.97 10.09 12.13
C TYR A 58 -8.95 10.88 11.31
N ALA A 59 -9.12 11.03 9.99
CA ALA A 59 -8.14 11.64 9.10
C ALA A 59 -7.87 13.14 9.36
N ASP A 60 -8.70 13.80 10.20
CA ASP A 60 -8.53 15.18 10.63
C ASP A 60 -7.96 15.32 12.05
N LYS A 61 -7.66 14.22 12.73
CA LYS A 61 -7.07 14.27 14.07
C LYS A 61 -5.59 14.63 13.97
N GLU A 62 -5.17 15.63 14.75
CA GLU A 62 -3.78 16.13 14.75
C GLU A 62 -2.75 15.05 15.13
N ASN A 63 -3.15 14.07 15.93
CA ASN A 63 -2.30 12.94 16.31
C ASN A 63 -2.29 11.80 15.27
N ILE A 64 -2.82 12.03 14.06
CA ILE A 64 -2.81 11.07 12.95
C ILE A 64 -2.24 11.73 11.70
N MET A 65 -1.12 11.19 11.21
CA MET A 65 -0.55 11.54 9.92
C MET A 65 -0.90 10.46 8.91
N THR A 66 -1.60 10.83 7.84
CA THR A 66 -1.80 9.96 6.68
C THR A 66 -0.71 10.20 5.64
N ILE A 67 -0.10 9.11 5.17
CA ILE A 67 0.84 9.12 4.05
C ILE A 67 0.48 8.01 3.07
N THR A 68 0.66 8.23 1.77
CA THR A 68 0.47 7.17 0.79
C THR A 68 1.80 6.50 0.42
N TYR A 69 1.74 5.22 0.03
CA TYR A 69 2.89 4.53 -0.54
C TYR A 69 3.44 5.26 -1.77
N GLU A 70 2.55 5.82 -2.59
CA GLU A 70 2.90 6.57 -3.78
C GLU A 70 3.67 7.84 -3.45
N GLU A 71 3.30 8.59 -2.40
CA GLU A 71 4.07 9.74 -1.92
C GLU A 71 5.48 9.36 -1.46
N VAL A 72 5.60 8.22 -0.75
CA VAL A 72 6.91 7.67 -0.35
C VAL A 72 7.76 7.31 -1.56
N LYS A 73 7.14 6.79 -2.62
CA LYS A 73 7.83 6.43 -3.86
C LYS A 73 8.24 7.65 -4.69
N GLU A 74 7.40 8.67 -4.75
CA GLU A 74 7.65 9.90 -5.51
C GLU A 74 8.75 10.75 -4.88
N ASN A 75 8.72 10.92 -3.56
CA ASN A 75 9.72 11.70 -2.85
C ASN A 75 10.04 11.09 -1.48
N PRO A 76 10.96 10.11 -1.43
CA PRO A 76 11.37 9.46 -0.19
C PRO A 76 11.94 10.44 0.85
N ALA A 77 12.76 11.40 0.42
CA ALA A 77 13.39 12.37 1.32
C ALA A 77 12.36 13.28 1.99
N LEU A 78 11.42 13.84 1.23
CA LEU A 78 10.33 14.65 1.79
C LEU A 78 9.44 13.81 2.72
N SER A 79 9.14 12.57 2.34
CA SER A 79 8.36 11.66 3.17
C SER A 79 9.02 11.39 4.52
N VAL A 80 10.33 11.12 4.54
CA VAL A 80 11.09 10.94 5.78
C VAL A 80 11.12 12.23 6.61
N LYS A 81 11.35 13.40 5.99
CA LYS A 81 11.29 14.70 6.70
C LYS A 81 9.93 14.92 7.37
N ASN A 82 8.84 14.64 6.65
CA ASN A 82 7.48 14.81 7.17
C ASN A 82 7.17 13.84 8.31
N ILE A 83 7.55 12.56 8.17
CA ILE A 83 7.38 11.54 9.22
C ILE A 83 8.16 11.94 10.48
N ALA A 84 9.43 12.35 10.33
CA ALA A 84 10.25 12.76 11.46
C ALA A 84 9.68 13.99 12.18
N THR A 85 9.24 14.99 11.41
CA THR A 85 8.59 16.19 11.95
C THR A 85 7.32 15.83 12.74
N PHE A 86 6.48 14.94 12.21
CA PHE A 86 5.27 14.48 12.87
C PHE A 86 5.53 13.78 14.21
N PHE A 87 6.62 13.03 14.30
CA PHE A 87 7.04 12.38 15.55
C PHE A 87 7.92 13.26 16.45
N GLY A 88 8.20 14.51 16.08
CA GLY A 88 9.08 15.41 16.83
C GLY A 88 10.54 14.96 16.85
N ILE A 89 10.99 14.22 15.83
CA ILE A 89 12.35 13.69 15.71
C ILE A 89 13.17 14.68 14.88
N PRO A 90 14.16 15.38 15.46
CA PRO A 90 15.08 16.21 14.69
C PRO A 90 15.97 15.34 13.81
N LEU A 91 16.20 15.76 12.57
CA LEU A 91 17.09 15.09 11.61
C LEU A 91 18.11 16.07 11.04
N THR A 92 19.38 15.69 11.04
CA THR A 92 20.38 16.35 10.18
C THR A 92 20.21 15.89 8.73
N GLU A 93 20.82 16.60 7.78
CA GLU A 93 20.76 16.22 6.38
C GLU A 93 21.48 14.87 6.15
N GLU A 94 22.58 14.59 6.84
CA GLU A 94 23.28 13.30 6.76
C GLU A 94 22.40 12.14 7.26
N GLN A 95 21.69 12.34 8.38
CA GLN A 95 20.77 11.34 8.93
C GLN A 95 19.61 11.07 7.98
N LEU A 96 19.06 12.12 7.36
CA LEU A 96 18.03 11.98 6.35
C LEU A 96 18.50 11.13 5.17
N GLN A 97 19.66 11.46 4.58
CA GLN A 97 20.18 10.74 3.42
C GLN A 97 20.43 9.27 3.77
N LEU A 98 20.96 9.00 4.96
CA LEU A 98 21.17 7.64 5.45
C LEU A 98 19.86 6.86 5.59
N VAL A 99 18.80 7.48 6.12
CA VAL A 99 17.48 6.84 6.24
C VAL A 99 16.90 6.57 4.85
N VAL A 100 16.97 7.52 3.92
CA VAL A 100 16.49 7.36 2.55
C VAL A 100 17.22 6.21 1.84
N GLU A 101 18.55 6.14 1.96
CA GLU A 101 19.36 5.09 1.36
C GLU A 101 19.01 3.70 1.93
N ARG A 102 18.96 3.57 3.26
CA ARG A 102 18.71 2.31 3.96
C ARG A 102 17.27 1.81 3.76
N SER A 103 16.31 2.72 3.66
CA SER A 103 14.90 2.41 3.41
C SER A 103 14.56 2.27 1.92
N SER A 104 15.53 2.45 1.02
CA SER A 104 15.31 2.21 -0.40
C SER A 104 14.96 0.74 -0.65
N PHE A 105 14.14 0.48 -1.66
CA PHE A 105 13.73 -0.89 -1.99
C PHE A 105 14.92 -1.81 -2.28
N GLN A 106 15.95 -1.31 -2.97
CA GLN A 106 17.16 -2.09 -3.27
C GLN A 106 17.90 -2.48 -1.99
N SER A 107 18.12 -1.53 -1.07
CA SER A 107 18.76 -1.78 0.21
C SER A 107 17.96 -2.76 1.07
N MET A 108 16.65 -2.54 1.19
CA MET A 108 15.77 -3.41 1.97
C MET A 108 15.70 -4.83 1.39
N LYS A 109 15.55 -4.97 0.07
CA LYS A 109 15.51 -6.26 -0.61
C LYS A 109 16.84 -7.00 -0.50
N LYS A 110 17.98 -6.31 -0.66
CA LYS A 110 19.31 -6.91 -0.44
C LYS A 110 19.47 -7.44 1.00
N ASN A 111 18.81 -6.80 1.96
CA ASN A 111 18.88 -7.15 3.37
C ASN A 111 17.70 -8.03 3.84
N SER A 112 16.82 -8.46 2.94
CA SER A 112 15.56 -9.12 3.32
C SER A 112 15.81 -10.47 3.96
N ASP A 113 16.79 -11.23 3.48
CA ASP A 113 17.09 -12.56 4.01
C ASP A 113 17.59 -12.49 5.46
N LYS A 114 18.32 -11.43 5.81
CA LYS A 114 18.80 -11.21 7.19
C LYS A 114 17.69 -10.77 8.13
N THR A 115 16.70 -10.03 7.62
CA THR A 115 15.66 -9.41 8.45
C THR A 115 14.38 -10.24 8.54
N HIS A 116 14.09 -11.05 7.51
CA HIS A 116 12.84 -11.79 7.34
C HIS A 116 13.06 -13.26 6.96
N GLY A 117 14.31 -13.73 6.90
CA GLY A 117 14.64 -15.12 6.56
C GLY A 117 14.12 -15.51 5.18
N SER A 118 13.58 -16.73 5.08
CA SER A 118 13.00 -17.26 3.83
C SER A 118 11.84 -16.42 3.28
N PHE A 119 11.18 -15.62 4.11
CA PHE A 119 10.10 -14.74 3.67
C PHE A 119 10.60 -13.48 2.95
N GLY A 120 11.90 -13.19 2.95
CA GLY A 120 12.45 -11.99 2.33
C GLY A 120 12.04 -11.82 0.87
N ASN A 121 12.19 -12.88 0.06
CA ASN A 121 11.83 -12.85 -1.36
C ASN A 121 10.31 -12.77 -1.61
N ILE A 122 9.49 -13.19 -0.64
CA ILE A 122 8.03 -13.12 -0.72
C ILE A 122 7.55 -11.68 -0.41
N LEU A 123 8.11 -11.07 0.64
CA LEU A 123 7.72 -9.74 1.11
C LEU A 123 8.27 -8.62 0.21
N PHE A 124 9.51 -8.76 -0.29
CA PHE A 124 10.18 -7.74 -1.10
C PHE A 124 10.14 -8.07 -2.60
N ARG A 125 8.95 -8.01 -3.19
CA ARG A 125 8.71 -8.46 -4.58
C ARG A 125 9.21 -7.46 -5.65
N LYS A 126 8.44 -6.40 -5.94
CA LYS A 126 8.74 -5.41 -7.00
C LYS A 126 9.02 -3.99 -6.48
N GLY A 127 8.36 -3.55 -5.41
CA GLY A 127 8.62 -2.24 -4.79
C GLY A 127 8.26 -1.01 -5.65
N GLY A 128 7.36 -1.18 -6.63
CA GLY A 128 6.88 -0.14 -7.53
C GLY A 128 5.39 0.15 -7.37
N VAL A 129 4.91 1.14 -8.13
CA VAL A 129 3.51 1.57 -8.24
C VAL A 129 2.96 1.10 -9.60
N SER A 130 1.65 0.83 -9.66
CA SER A 130 0.92 0.46 -10.88
C SER A 130 1.22 -0.95 -11.41
N ASP A 131 1.62 -1.87 -10.54
CA ASP A 131 1.81 -3.27 -10.93
C ASP A 131 0.49 -3.98 -11.20
N TRP A 132 -0.62 -3.43 -10.71
CA TRP A 132 -1.98 -3.93 -10.96
C TRP A 132 -2.33 -4.08 -12.44
N LYS A 133 -1.71 -3.29 -13.33
CA LYS A 133 -1.91 -3.38 -14.78
C LYS A 133 -1.52 -4.75 -15.36
N ASN A 134 -0.71 -5.53 -14.64
CA ASN A 134 -0.25 -6.85 -15.08
C ASN A 134 -1.23 -7.97 -14.72
N LEU A 135 -2.22 -7.73 -13.86
CA LEU A 135 -3.16 -8.75 -13.39
C LEU A 135 -4.62 -8.41 -13.67
N PHE A 136 -5.01 -7.14 -13.49
CA PHE A 136 -6.41 -6.73 -13.67
C PHE A 136 -6.82 -6.81 -15.14
N THR A 137 -7.95 -7.46 -15.39
CA THR A 137 -8.71 -7.24 -16.63
C THR A 137 -9.43 -5.89 -16.60
N GLU A 138 -9.85 -5.38 -17.76
CA GLU A 138 -10.62 -4.13 -17.82
C GLU A 138 -11.91 -4.18 -16.98
N ASP A 139 -12.60 -5.32 -16.97
CA ASP A 139 -13.84 -5.49 -16.23
C ASP A 139 -13.60 -5.54 -14.72
N GLN A 140 -12.54 -6.21 -14.27
CA GLN A 140 -12.13 -6.18 -12.86
C GLN A 140 -11.71 -4.77 -12.43
N SER A 141 -11.00 -4.07 -13.31
CA SER A 141 -10.59 -2.68 -13.10
C SER A 141 -11.81 -1.78 -12.89
N LYS A 142 -12.83 -1.87 -13.77
CA LYS A 142 -14.09 -1.13 -13.65
C LYS A 142 -14.88 -1.51 -12.38
N LYS A 143 -14.88 -2.79 -11.98
CA LYS A 143 -15.52 -3.24 -10.72
C LYS A 143 -14.86 -2.59 -9.50
N MET A 144 -13.52 -2.54 -9.45
CA MET A 144 -12.81 -1.86 -8.38
C MET A 144 -13.05 -0.34 -8.40
N ASP A 145 -13.06 0.27 -9.60
CA ASP A 145 -13.35 1.70 -9.75
C ASP A 145 -14.72 2.04 -9.17
N LYS A 146 -15.76 1.29 -9.56
CA LYS A 146 -17.10 1.47 -9.01
C LYS A 146 -17.13 1.34 -7.49
N ALA A 147 -16.49 0.30 -6.94
CA ALA A 147 -16.45 0.10 -5.50
C ALA A 147 -15.73 1.25 -4.78
N PHE A 148 -14.62 1.75 -5.34
CA PHE A 148 -13.89 2.90 -4.80
C PHE A 148 -14.75 4.17 -4.79
N GLU A 149 -15.42 4.46 -5.91
CA GLU A 149 -16.32 5.62 -6.06
C GLU A 149 -17.47 5.58 -5.03
N GLU A 150 -18.10 4.41 -4.86
CA GLU A 150 -19.22 4.22 -3.95
C GLU A 150 -18.82 4.34 -2.46
N HIS A 151 -17.61 3.94 -2.08
CA HIS A 151 -17.24 3.81 -0.67
C HIS A 151 -16.35 4.94 -0.14
N ILE A 152 -15.35 5.38 -0.90
CA ILE A 152 -14.26 6.19 -0.34
C ILE A 152 -13.90 7.42 -1.17
N ALA A 153 -14.22 7.50 -2.46
CA ALA A 153 -13.75 8.59 -3.34
C ALA A 153 -14.09 9.99 -2.82
N GLY A 154 -15.30 10.18 -2.28
CA GLY A 154 -15.74 11.46 -1.70
C GLY A 154 -15.05 11.87 -0.40
N THR A 155 -14.28 10.97 0.22
CA THR A 155 -13.67 11.18 1.52
C THR A 155 -12.28 11.82 1.44
N LYS A 156 -11.73 12.22 2.59
CA LYS A 156 -10.37 12.80 2.66
C LYS A 156 -9.32 11.77 2.26
N LEU A 157 -9.44 10.54 2.75
CA LEU A 157 -8.52 9.45 2.37
C LEU A 157 -8.67 9.05 0.90
N GLY A 158 -9.89 9.04 0.36
CA GLY A 158 -10.11 8.80 -1.07
C GLY A 158 -9.39 9.81 -1.96
N LYS A 159 -9.52 11.11 -1.65
CA LYS A 159 -8.79 12.18 -2.35
C LYS A 159 -7.28 12.04 -2.18
N LYS A 160 -6.80 11.68 -0.98
CA LYS A 160 -5.39 11.50 -0.66
C LYS A 160 -4.73 10.42 -1.52
N LEU A 161 -5.47 9.38 -1.91
CA LEU A 161 -4.98 8.30 -2.77
C LEU A 161 -4.73 8.70 -4.23
N LYS A 162 -5.16 9.89 -4.68
CA LYS A 162 -5.04 10.35 -6.08
C LYS A 162 -5.44 9.26 -7.09
N TYR A 163 -6.61 8.67 -6.87
CA TYR A 163 -7.02 7.44 -7.55
C TYR A 163 -6.97 7.51 -9.09
N ASP A 164 -7.38 8.63 -9.68
CA ASP A 164 -7.33 8.80 -11.13
C ASP A 164 -5.90 8.67 -11.69
N LEU A 165 -4.90 9.19 -10.96
CA LEU A 165 -3.50 9.15 -11.37
C LEU A 165 -2.89 7.74 -11.28
N TYR A 166 -3.17 6.98 -10.23
CA TYR A 166 -2.50 5.69 -9.99
C TYR A 166 -3.35 4.47 -10.35
N CYS A 167 -4.66 4.63 -10.55
CA CYS A 167 -5.57 3.52 -10.82
C CYS A 167 -6.33 3.63 -12.15
N LYS A 168 -6.39 4.79 -12.81
CA LYS A 168 -7.07 4.93 -14.12
C LYS A 168 -6.12 5.22 -15.28
N ALA A 169 -4.91 5.73 -15.00
CA ALA A 169 -3.85 5.92 -15.99
C ALA A 169 -3.19 4.61 -16.39
#